data_AF-A0A820I9S6-F1
#
_entry.id   AF-A0A820I9S6-F1
#
_cell.length_a   1.000
_cell.length_b   1.000
_cell.length_c   1.000
_cell.angle_alpha   90.00
_cell.angle_beta   90.00
_cell.angle_gamma   90.00
#
_symmetry.space_group_name_H-M   'P 1'
#
loop_
_entity.id
_entity.type
_entity.pdbx_description
1 polymer ?
#
loop_
_entity_poly.entity_id
_entity_poly.type
_entity_poly.pdbx_seq_one_letter_code
_entity_poly.pdbx_strand_id
1 'polypeptide(L)'
;SKFDIHTGGIGSEFQHHNNETAQSEAHFDSDSSVNYFLHNGHLTIAGCTMSKSLKNFITIQQALEKYTSRQIRLLFLLYSWSTSLDYSDHEMNKALSYEKTLNEFFINTEKNLGSFQELNHASADTKFEGCDLILNNDFSTAKQQIHLALCD
;
A
#
# COMPACT_ATOMS: atom_id res chain seq x y z
N SER A 1 -18.22 -22.52 -8.41
CA SER A 1 -18.18 -21.08 -8.06
C SER A 1 -17.02 -20.48 -8.82
N LYS A 2 -17.23 -19.41 -9.59
CA LYS A 2 -16.18 -18.74 -10.39
C LYS A 2 -15.89 -17.39 -9.78
N PHE A 3 -14.62 -17.01 -9.69
CA PHE A 3 -14.20 -15.72 -9.16
C PHE A 3 -13.17 -15.05 -10.07
N ASP A 4 -13.11 -13.73 -10.05
CA ASP A 4 -12.37 -12.99 -11.07
C ASP A 4 -10.87 -12.94 -10.82
N ILE A 5 -10.45 -12.72 -9.56
CA ILE A 5 -9.06 -12.43 -9.22
C ILE A 5 -8.58 -13.41 -8.15
N HIS A 6 -7.46 -14.07 -8.43
CA HIS A 6 -6.69 -14.84 -7.47
C HIS A 6 -5.30 -14.22 -7.31
N THR A 7 -4.82 -14.05 -6.08
CA THR A 7 -3.55 -13.36 -5.81
C THR A 7 -2.58 -14.23 -5.04
N GLY A 8 -1.29 -13.95 -5.18
CA GLY A 8 -0.25 -14.62 -4.39
C GLY A 8 1.13 -14.00 -4.61
N GLY A 9 2.14 -14.53 -3.93
CA GLY A 9 3.53 -14.22 -4.28
C GLY A 9 3.94 -14.95 -5.55
N ILE A 10 4.89 -14.41 -6.31
CA ILE A 10 5.42 -15.04 -7.52
C ILE A 10 5.92 -16.49 -7.29
N GLY A 11 6.38 -16.81 -6.08
CA GLY A 11 6.75 -18.18 -5.70
C GLY A 11 5.58 -19.18 -5.64
N SER A 12 4.33 -18.72 -5.66
CA SER A 12 3.12 -19.56 -5.66
C SER A 12 2.59 -19.84 -7.06
N GLU A 13 3.07 -19.14 -8.10
CA GLU A 13 2.64 -19.37 -9.48
C GLU A 13 2.77 -20.85 -9.86
N PHE A 14 3.98 -21.39 -9.69
CA PHE A 14 4.26 -22.81 -9.83
C PHE A 14 4.88 -23.36 -8.53
N GLN A 15 4.45 -24.48 -7.96
CA GLN A 15 3.43 -25.45 -8.39
C GLN A 15 2.02 -25.17 -7.81
N HIS A 16 1.87 -24.17 -6.94
CA HIS A 16 0.67 -24.03 -6.11
C HIS A 16 -0.56 -23.63 -6.92
N HIS A 17 -0.57 -22.47 -7.59
CA HIS A 17 -1.75 -22.01 -8.34
C HIS A 17 -2.04 -22.89 -9.56
N ASN A 18 -1.01 -23.50 -10.17
CA ASN A 18 -1.20 -24.51 -11.21
C ASN A 18 -1.97 -25.73 -10.67
N ASN A 19 -1.60 -26.23 -9.49
CA ASN A 19 -2.30 -27.35 -8.89
C ASN A 19 -3.72 -26.98 -8.47
N GLU A 20 -3.95 -25.77 -7.97
CA GLU A 20 -5.29 -25.28 -7.65
C GLU A 20 -6.17 -25.17 -8.91
N THR A 21 -5.61 -24.69 -10.01
CA THR A 21 -6.31 -24.62 -11.31
C THR A 21 -6.68 -26.02 -11.77
N ALA A 22 -5.72 -26.95 -11.79
CA ALA A 22 -5.94 -28.33 -12.21
C ALA A 22 -6.99 -29.05 -11.33
N GLN A 23 -6.95 -28.85 -10.01
CA GLN A 23 -7.94 -29.42 -9.08
C GLN A 23 -9.34 -28.84 -9.31
N SER A 24 -9.44 -27.53 -9.54
CA SER A 24 -10.72 -26.87 -9.75
C SER A 24 -11.35 -27.28 -11.07
N GLU A 25 -10.57 -27.33 -12.15
CA GLU A 25 -11.03 -27.78 -13.47
C GLU A 25 -11.47 -29.24 -13.43
N ALA A 26 -10.71 -30.12 -12.77
CA ALA A 26 -11.06 -31.53 -12.63
C ALA A 26 -12.33 -31.75 -11.80
N HIS A 27 -12.62 -30.90 -10.82
CA HIS A 27 -13.81 -31.03 -9.98
C HIS A 27 -15.08 -30.47 -10.64
N PHE A 28 -14.97 -29.34 -11.33
CA PHE A 28 -16.13 -28.64 -11.91
C PHE A 28 -16.40 -28.96 -13.38
N ASP A 29 -15.53 -29.72 -14.05
CA ASP A 29 -15.64 -30.06 -15.49
C ASP A 29 -15.84 -28.79 -16.35
N SER A 30 -15.08 -27.74 -16.01
CA SER A 30 -15.20 -26.43 -16.64
C SER A 30 -13.84 -25.75 -16.76
N ASP A 31 -13.58 -25.15 -17.91
CA ASP A 31 -12.37 -24.38 -18.18
C ASP A 31 -12.40 -23.06 -17.39
N SER A 32 -11.40 -22.83 -16.52
CA SER A 32 -11.19 -21.60 -15.75
C SER A 32 -12.21 -21.30 -14.62
N SER A 33 -11.80 -21.66 -13.40
CA SER A 33 -12.41 -21.15 -12.15
C SER A 33 -11.97 -19.71 -11.80
N VAL A 34 -10.90 -19.21 -12.41
CA VAL A 34 -10.28 -17.89 -12.17
C VAL A 34 -9.99 -17.18 -13.50
N ASN A 35 -10.31 -15.89 -13.61
CA ASN A 35 -10.05 -15.08 -14.81
C ASN A 35 -8.64 -14.43 -14.81
N TYR A 36 -8.17 -13.96 -13.66
CA TYR A 36 -6.90 -13.25 -13.53
C TYR A 36 -6.10 -13.74 -12.32
N PHE A 37 -4.83 -14.06 -12.55
CA PHE A 37 -3.86 -14.28 -11.49
C PHE A 37 -2.95 -13.06 -11.35
N LEU A 38 -2.81 -12.54 -10.13
CA LEU A 38 -1.91 -11.43 -9.83
C LEU A 38 -0.84 -11.89 -8.84
N HIS A 39 0.42 -11.83 -9.28
CA HIS A 39 1.56 -12.27 -8.48
C HIS A 39 2.48 -11.13 -8.09
N ASN A 40 2.66 -10.90 -6.79
CA ASN A 40 3.60 -9.89 -6.33
C ASN A 40 5.06 -10.36 -6.45
N GLY A 41 5.96 -9.41 -6.71
CA GLY A 41 7.40 -9.67 -6.81
C GLY A 41 8.01 -10.17 -5.51
N HIS A 42 9.24 -10.69 -5.60
CA HIS A 42 9.96 -11.20 -4.43
C HIS A 42 10.45 -10.08 -3.53
N LEU A 43 10.45 -10.33 -2.22
CA LEU A 43 11.17 -9.52 -1.24
C LEU A 43 12.45 -10.28 -0.84
N THR A 44 13.61 -9.69 -1.08
CA THR A 44 14.92 -10.26 -0.79
C THR A 44 15.65 -9.45 0.28
N ILE A 45 16.68 -10.05 0.89
CA ILE A 45 17.66 -9.34 1.73
C ILE A 45 19.05 -9.70 1.22
N ALA A 46 19.84 -8.69 0.86
CA ALA A 46 21.17 -8.84 0.29
C ALA A 46 21.17 -9.75 -0.96
N GLY A 47 20.15 -9.60 -1.81
CA GLY A 47 19.96 -10.38 -3.03
C GLY A 47 19.49 -11.83 -2.83
N CYS A 48 19.29 -12.27 -1.58
CA CYS A 48 18.82 -13.62 -1.26
C CYS A 48 17.34 -13.61 -0.87
N THR A 49 16.56 -14.57 -1.37
CA THR A 49 15.18 -14.79 -0.93
C THR A 49 15.14 -15.03 0.57
N MET A 50 14.23 -14.34 1.27
CA MET A 50 14.05 -14.54 2.71
C MET A 50 13.42 -15.91 2.97
N SER A 51 14.02 -16.69 3.86
CA SER A 51 13.41 -17.94 4.32
C SER A 51 13.78 -18.26 5.76
N LYS A 52 12.90 -19.00 6.43
CA LYS A 52 13.16 -19.49 7.80
C LYS A 52 14.37 -20.44 7.85
N SER A 53 14.57 -21.25 6.81
CA SER A 53 15.69 -22.19 6.71
C SER A 53 17.05 -21.50 6.56
N LEU A 54 17.11 -20.45 5.74
CA LEU A 54 18.32 -19.63 5.58
C LEU A 54 18.55 -18.66 6.75
N LYS A 55 17.59 -18.55 7.68
CA LYS A 55 17.61 -17.62 8.83
C LYS A 55 17.92 -16.17 8.44
N ASN A 56 17.59 -15.79 7.20
CA ASN A 56 17.84 -14.47 6.61
C ASN A 56 16.52 -13.70 6.46
N PHE A 57 15.72 -13.64 7.53
CA PHE A 57 14.44 -12.94 7.52
C PHE A 57 14.38 -11.92 8.65
N ILE A 58 13.60 -10.88 8.42
CA ILE A 58 13.27 -9.86 9.41
C ILE A 58 11.77 -9.96 9.64
N THR A 59 11.36 -10.12 10.90
CA THR A 59 9.93 -10.09 11.22
C THR A 59 9.41 -8.66 11.15
N ILE A 60 8.09 -8.52 10.91
CA ILE A 60 7.45 -7.21 10.96
C ILE A 60 7.68 -6.53 12.31
N GLN A 61 7.68 -7.29 13.42
CA GLN A 61 7.97 -6.76 14.75
C GLN A 61 9.39 -6.19 14.84
N GLN A 62 10.39 -6.91 14.36
CA GLN A 62 11.78 -6.43 14.31
C GLN A 62 11.95 -5.20 13.42
N ALA A 63 11.24 -5.13 12.30
CA ALA A 63 11.25 -3.94 11.44
C ALA A 63 10.62 -2.74 12.15
N LEU A 64 9.55 -2.95 12.92
CA LEU A 64 8.83 -1.92 13.67
C LEU A 64 9.60 -1.40 14.89
N GLU A 65 10.62 -2.11 15.37
CA GLU A 65 11.55 -1.60 16.39
C GLU A 65 12.45 -0.48 15.83
N LYS A 66 12.69 -0.46 14.51
CA LYS A 66 13.56 0.52 13.84
C LYS A 66 12.79 1.61 13.09
N TYR A 67 11.64 1.27 12.52
CA TYR A 67 10.87 2.14 11.62
C TYR A 67 9.40 2.14 11.95
N THR A 68 8.70 3.23 11.64
CA THR A 68 7.25 3.29 11.83
C THR A 68 6.51 2.47 10.77
N SER A 69 5.28 2.03 11.08
CA SER A 69 4.42 1.33 10.11
C SER A 69 4.17 2.15 8.84
N ARG A 70 4.12 3.48 8.95
CA ARG A 70 3.98 4.39 7.81
C ARG A 70 5.22 4.36 6.91
N GLN A 71 6.42 4.40 7.50
CA GLN A 71 7.69 4.37 6.75
C GLN A 71 7.87 3.05 6.00
N ILE A 72 7.53 1.92 6.63
CA ILE A 72 7.56 0.61 5.99
C ILE A 72 6.55 0.53 4.83
N ARG A 73 5.32 1.05 5.02
CA ARG A 73 4.35 1.12 3.91
C ARG A 73 4.82 2.02 2.78
N LEU A 74 5.42 3.17 3.10
CA LEU A 74 5.98 4.08 2.10
C LEU A 74 7.08 3.39 1.29
N LEU A 75 7.96 2.61 1.93
CA LEU A 75 8.94 1.80 1.20
C LEU A 75 8.24 0.96 0.12
N PHE A 76 7.25 0.13 0.48
CA PHE A 76 6.60 -0.74 -0.49
C PHE A 76 5.85 0.03 -1.58
N LEU A 77 5.29 1.19 -1.28
CA LEU A 77 4.59 2.05 -2.26
C LEU A 77 5.53 2.75 -3.25
N LEU A 78 6.81 2.90 -2.91
CA LEU A 78 7.81 3.46 -3.82
C LEU A 78 8.24 2.47 -4.93
N TYR A 79 7.85 1.20 -4.80
CA TYR A 79 8.20 0.14 -5.75
C TYR A 79 6.96 -0.38 -6.47
N SER A 80 7.15 -0.85 -7.71
CA SER A 80 6.10 -1.56 -8.42
C SER A 80 5.82 -2.89 -7.73
N TRP A 81 4.56 -3.20 -7.48
CA TRP A 81 4.12 -4.42 -6.77
C TRP A 81 4.56 -5.73 -7.44
N SER A 82 4.78 -5.71 -8.76
CA SER A 82 5.20 -6.86 -9.57
C SER A 82 6.72 -7.02 -9.65
N THR A 83 7.49 -6.03 -9.19
CA THR A 83 8.96 -6.07 -9.21
C THR A 83 9.54 -6.60 -7.92
N SER A 84 10.70 -7.25 -8.00
CA SER A 84 11.42 -7.68 -6.81
C SER A 84 12.02 -6.47 -6.07
N LEU A 85 11.89 -6.47 -4.75
CA LEU A 85 12.45 -5.46 -3.85
C LEU A 85 13.54 -6.11 -2.99
N ASP A 86 14.75 -5.55 -3.00
CA ASP A 86 15.81 -5.94 -2.07
C ASP A 86 15.80 -5.04 -0.84
N TYR A 87 15.30 -5.58 0.27
CA TYR A 87 15.20 -4.85 1.52
C TYR A 87 16.60 -4.58 2.10
N SER A 88 16.86 -3.31 2.37
CA SER A 88 18.08 -2.86 3.04
C SER A 88 17.86 -1.53 3.77
N ASP A 89 18.77 -1.19 4.69
CA ASP A 89 18.75 0.13 5.35
C ASP A 89 18.88 1.27 4.33
N HIS A 90 19.58 1.05 3.20
CA HIS A 90 19.67 2.02 2.11
C HIS A 90 18.29 2.29 1.48
N GLU A 91 17.51 1.24 1.24
CA GLU A 91 16.16 1.39 0.69
C GLU A 91 15.21 2.07 1.68
N MET A 92 15.31 1.74 2.97
CA MET A 92 14.56 2.44 4.00
C MET A 92 14.91 3.93 4.06
N ASN A 93 16.18 4.30 3.88
CA ASN A 93 16.58 5.72 3.85
C ASN A 93 15.91 6.51 2.70
N LYS A 94 15.60 5.87 1.57
CA LYS A 94 14.81 6.51 0.51
C LYS A 94 13.39 6.80 0.97
N ALA A 95 12.74 5.84 1.62
CA ALA A 95 11.40 6.02 2.19
C ALA A 95 11.38 7.13 3.26
N LEU A 96 12.38 7.18 4.14
CA LEU A 96 12.53 8.24 5.14
C LEU A 96 12.73 9.62 4.51
N SER A 97 13.55 9.70 3.48
CA SER A 97 13.79 10.95 2.75
C SER A 97 12.52 11.44 2.07
N TYR A 98 11.78 10.53 1.44
CA TYR A 98 10.50 10.84 0.80
C TYR A 98 9.45 11.30 1.82
N GLU A 99 9.34 10.62 2.96
CA GLU A 99 8.47 11.04 4.06
C GLU A 99 8.82 12.44 4.56
N LYS A 100 10.12 12.75 4.73
CA LYS A 100 10.58 14.08 5.09
C LYS A 100 10.16 15.13 4.07
N THR A 101 10.37 14.87 2.79
CA THR A 101 9.95 15.79 1.71
C THR A 101 8.44 16.04 1.74
N LEU A 102 7.62 15.00 1.94
CA LEU A 102 6.17 15.15 2.09
C LEU A 102 5.80 16.01 3.30
N ASN A 103 6.42 15.75 4.46
CA ASN A 103 6.14 16.53 5.66
C ASN A 103 6.54 18.01 5.48
N GLU A 104 7.71 18.28 4.89
CA GLU A 104 8.16 19.63 4.58
C GLU A 104 7.21 20.33 3.60
N PHE A 105 6.74 19.61 2.57
CA PHE A 105 5.72 20.11 1.65
C PHE A 105 4.45 20.52 2.40
N PHE A 106 3.87 19.63 3.22
CA PHE A 106 2.65 19.93 3.96
C PHE A 106 2.83 21.10 4.92
N ILE A 107 3.91 21.12 5.71
CA ILE A 107 4.22 22.24 6.63
C ILE A 107 4.36 23.56 5.86
N ASN A 108 5.04 23.56 4.71
CA ASN A 108 5.21 24.76 3.91
C ASN A 108 3.89 25.21 3.26
N THR A 109 3.05 24.27 2.81
CA THR A 109 1.72 24.61 2.28
C THR A 109 0.82 25.19 3.37
N GLU A 110 0.82 24.63 4.58
CA GLU A 110 0.04 25.17 5.70
C GLU A 110 0.52 26.57 6.10
N LYS A 111 1.83 26.79 6.19
CA LYS A 111 2.39 28.13 6.46
C LYS A 111 2.01 29.14 5.41
N ASN A 112 2.17 28.80 4.13
CA ASN A 112 1.82 29.71 3.03
C ASN A 112 0.31 29.94 2.96
N LEU A 113 -0.51 28.94 3.24
CA LEU A 113 -1.97 29.09 3.28
C LEU A 113 -2.43 29.92 4.48
N GLY A 114 -1.81 29.74 5.66
CA GLY A 114 -2.05 30.55 6.85
C GLY A 114 -1.63 32.00 6.62
N SER A 115 -0.44 32.25 6.04
CA SER A 115 -0.02 33.60 5.65
C SER A 115 -0.90 34.20 4.56
N PHE A 116 -1.40 33.40 3.61
CA PHE A 116 -2.38 33.82 2.62
C PHE A 116 -3.74 34.14 3.26
N GLN A 117 -4.18 33.37 4.26
CA GLN A 117 -5.38 33.65 5.05
C GLN A 117 -5.21 34.88 5.95
N GLU A 118 -4.02 35.18 6.47
CA GLU A 118 -3.76 36.43 7.21
C GLU A 118 -3.79 37.65 6.28
N LEU A 119 -3.21 37.54 5.07
CA LEU A 119 -3.29 38.57 4.03
C LEU A 119 -4.72 38.73 3.48
N ASN A 120 -5.46 37.62 3.34
CA ASN A 120 -6.85 37.61 2.93
C ASN A 120 -7.84 37.75 4.08
N HIS A 121 -7.45 37.80 5.35
CA HIS A 121 -8.39 38.18 6.41
C HIS A 121 -8.75 39.67 6.30
N ALA A 122 -8.02 40.42 5.48
CA ALA A 122 -8.44 41.71 4.97
C ALA A 122 -9.42 41.65 3.77
N SER A 123 -9.71 40.48 3.18
CA SER A 123 -10.57 40.38 1.97
C SER A 123 -11.32 39.07 1.61
N ALA A 124 -11.17 37.90 2.23
CA ALA A 124 -11.95 36.69 1.92
C ALA A 124 -11.85 35.58 2.98
N ASP A 125 -12.95 35.39 3.72
CA ASP A 125 -13.33 34.09 4.28
C ASP A 125 -13.51 33.09 3.11
N THR A 126 -12.53 32.25 2.80
CA THR A 126 -12.79 31.03 2.01
C THR A 126 -13.40 29.98 2.94
N LYS A 127 -14.66 30.18 3.33
CA LYS A 127 -15.52 29.12 3.84
C LYS A 127 -15.88 28.20 2.66
N PHE A 128 -15.82 26.89 2.86
CA PHE A 128 -16.46 25.95 1.95
C PHE A 128 -17.94 26.34 1.80
N GLU A 129 -18.37 26.63 0.58
CA GLU A 129 -19.76 27.02 0.29
C GLU A 129 -20.47 25.93 -0.50
N GLY A 130 -21.75 25.70 -0.16
CA GLY A 130 -22.66 24.84 -0.92
C GLY A 130 -22.14 23.43 -1.17
N CYS A 131 -21.83 23.12 -2.43
CA CYS A 131 -21.45 21.78 -2.91
C CYS A 131 -20.18 21.22 -2.25
N ASP A 132 -19.25 22.07 -1.83
CA ASP A 132 -18.00 21.60 -1.23
C ASP A 132 -18.21 20.98 0.15
N LEU A 133 -19.16 21.51 0.93
CA LEU A 133 -19.55 20.93 2.22
C LEU A 133 -20.17 19.54 2.06
N ILE A 134 -21.00 19.37 1.03
CA ILE A 134 -21.64 18.10 0.71
C ILE A 134 -20.57 17.07 0.31
N LEU A 135 -19.68 17.43 -0.62
CA LEU A 135 -18.61 16.55 -1.08
C LEU A 135 -17.67 16.14 0.06
N ASN A 136 -17.33 17.07 0.94
CA ASN A 136 -16.48 16.78 2.10
C ASN A 136 -17.15 15.83 3.11
N ASN A 137 -18.47 15.96 3.27
CA ASN A 137 -19.26 15.05 4.11
C ASN A 137 -19.36 13.65 3.50
N ASP A 138 -19.56 13.55 2.19
CA ASP A 138 -19.60 12.27 1.47
C ASP A 138 -18.25 11.54 1.54
N PHE A 139 -17.16 12.28 1.33
CA PHE A 139 -15.80 11.75 1.48
C PHE A 139 -15.53 11.23 2.89
N SER A 140 -15.91 12.01 3.91
CA SER A 140 -15.72 11.62 5.32
C SER A 140 -16.50 10.35 5.67
N THR A 141 -17.74 10.26 5.18
CA THR A 141 -18.59 9.08 5.35
C THR A 141 -17.96 7.83 4.72
N ALA A 142 -17.54 7.94 3.46
CA ALA A 142 -16.92 6.83 2.73
C ALA A 142 -15.63 6.34 3.41
N LYS A 143 -14.78 7.26 3.86
CA LYS A 143 -13.55 6.95 4.61
C LYS A 143 -13.86 6.14 5.87
N GLN A 144 -14.90 6.51 6.62
CA GLN A 144 -15.27 5.86 7.86
C GLN A 144 -15.85 4.46 7.63
N GLN A 145 -16.66 4.28 6.58
CA GLN A 145 -17.18 2.96 6.19
C GLN A 145 -16.06 2.00 5.80
N ILE A 146 -15.09 2.46 5.00
CA ILE A 146 -13.92 1.65 4.64
C ILE A 146 -13.13 1.28 5.89
N HIS A 147 -12.92 2.22 6.81
CA HIS A 147 -12.18 1.94 8.04
C HIS A 147 -12.86 0.86 8.89
N LEU A 148 -14.17 0.95 9.09
CA LEU A 148 -14.94 -0.04 9.84
C LEU A 148 -14.91 -1.42 9.17
N ALA A 149 -15.10 -1.48 7.85
CA ALA A 149 -15.07 -2.73 7.11
C ALA A 149 -13.70 -3.44 7.11
N LEU A 150 -12.61 -2.72 7.38
CA LEU A 150 -11.25 -3.25 7.46
C LEU A 150 -10.79 -3.52 8.90
N CYS A 151 -11.62 -3.22 9.91
CA CYS A 151 -11.32 -3.43 11.32
C CYS A 151 -11.97 -4.70 11.92
N ASP A 152 -12.84 -5.38 11.16
CA ASP A 152 -13.29 -6.75 11.40
C ASP A 152 -12.37 -7.76 10.67
#